data_AF-A0A9W7DJR6-F1
#
_entry.id   AF-A0A9W7DJR6-F1
#
_cell.length_a   1.000
_cell.length_b   1.000
_cell.length_c   1.000
_cell.angle_alpha   90.00
_cell.angle_beta   90.00
_cell.angle_gamma   90.00
#
_symmetry.space_group_name_H-M   'P 1'
#
loop_
_entity.id
_entity.type
_entity.pdbx_description
1 polymer ?
#
loop_
_entity_poly.entity_id
_entity_poly.type
_entity_poly.pdbx_seq_one_letter_code
_entity_poly.pdbx_strand_id
1 'polypeptide(L)'
;MDEDVSDIDFEEQLAQEYEREHLNKNNQEDENEDDEVEISKNDVQMKEKKEKESQLRDSRLSRIQQMNDNKAVFESDAEKTLKSQILLLCTALGGLEITSGEYQLGSDALACLKDIKKWIRMVDDEKHNWDVASACDDNELFVGDLVPILIQLPKKINDTNKDSYTNIMLTALELMVLLTRPLMLDVEKADIHRIELYAKLKKAQVVYKNAVLNTSKGRCFKSIVSLALPILAMPRDQRSRRDLIILNLCLTFFKNIIRIEPADFSVSSNKTTTKIQRVNSNLPTGISREDISYDTLFHVYQKNKVLVFIQTIAAGIPKEFDVRLLGATVITTPHDTNTN
;
A
#
# COMPACT_ATOMS: atom_id res chain seq x y z
N MET A 1 -77.96 31.63 -21.09
CA MET A 1 -78.60 32.45 -22.12
C MET A 1 -77.48 32.95 -23.02
N ASP A 2 -76.75 32.02 -23.63
CA ASP A 2 -77.21 31.05 -24.64
C ASP A 2 -77.39 31.74 -25.98
N GLU A 3 -76.46 31.34 -26.86
CA GLU A 3 -76.67 30.92 -28.23
C GLU A 3 -76.76 31.97 -29.35
N ASP A 4 -75.91 31.66 -30.34
CA ASP A 4 -76.08 31.78 -31.79
C ASP A 4 -75.93 33.14 -32.49
N VAL A 5 -75.37 33.24 -33.69
CA VAL A 5 -74.43 32.44 -34.50
C VAL A 5 -74.09 33.40 -35.64
N SER A 6 -72.84 33.46 -36.08
CA SER A 6 -72.54 33.57 -37.51
C SER A 6 -71.11 33.13 -37.77
N ASP A 7 -70.98 31.81 -37.74
CA ASP A 7 -69.94 31.03 -38.40
C ASP A 7 -70.01 31.28 -39.90
N ILE A 8 -69.15 32.16 -40.42
CA ILE A 8 -68.71 32.14 -41.82
C ILE A 8 -67.25 32.61 -41.82
N ASP A 9 -66.33 31.71 -41.47
CA ASP A 9 -64.97 31.67 -42.07
C ASP A 9 -64.13 30.42 -41.69
N PHE A 10 -64.68 29.48 -40.91
CA PHE A 10 -63.91 28.31 -40.46
C PHE A 10 -63.71 27.25 -41.55
N GLU A 11 -64.66 27.08 -42.49
CA GLU A 11 -64.51 26.17 -43.65
C GLU A 11 -63.54 26.72 -44.72
N GLU A 12 -63.44 28.05 -44.88
CA GLU A 12 -62.48 28.67 -45.81
C GLU A 12 -61.04 28.61 -45.24
N GLN A 13 -60.90 28.68 -43.92
CA GLN A 13 -59.63 28.49 -43.21
C GLN A 13 -59.16 27.02 -43.24
N LEU A 14 -60.07 26.04 -43.09
CA LEU A 14 -59.71 24.61 -43.15
C LEU A 14 -59.31 24.17 -44.57
N ALA A 15 -59.95 24.72 -45.61
CA ALA A 15 -59.61 24.41 -47.01
C ALA A 15 -58.23 24.98 -47.40
N GLN A 16 -57.87 26.17 -46.91
CA GLN A 16 -56.53 26.76 -47.14
C GLN A 16 -55.42 26.06 -46.36
N GLU A 17 -55.73 25.46 -45.21
CA GLU A 17 -54.77 24.68 -44.42
C GLU A 17 -54.51 23.30 -45.05
N TYR A 18 -55.54 22.66 -45.64
CA TYR A 18 -55.41 21.39 -46.36
C TYR A 18 -54.65 21.51 -47.70
N GLU A 19 -54.80 22.61 -48.44
CA GLU A 19 -53.98 22.88 -49.64
C GLU A 19 -52.51 23.17 -49.32
N ARG A 20 -52.22 23.81 -48.18
CA ARG A 20 -50.83 24.08 -47.74
C ARG A 20 -50.08 22.83 -47.28
N GLU A 21 -50.77 21.86 -46.67
CA GLU A 21 -50.14 20.59 -46.30
C GLU A 21 -49.91 19.64 -47.49
N HIS A 22 -50.74 19.70 -48.53
CA HIS A 22 -50.60 18.82 -49.71
C HIS A 22 -49.64 19.36 -50.80
N LEU A 23 -49.32 20.65 -50.82
CA LEU A 23 -48.30 21.22 -51.71
C LEU A 23 -46.86 20.99 -51.23
N ASN A 24 -46.66 20.68 -49.94
CA ASN A 24 -45.31 20.49 -49.36
C ASN A 24 -44.86 19.01 -49.28
N LYS A 25 -45.66 18.08 -49.82
CA LYS A 25 -45.36 16.63 -49.85
C LYS A 25 -45.06 16.06 -51.24
N ASN A 26 -45.15 16.87 -52.31
CA ASN A 26 -44.99 16.39 -53.70
C ASN A 26 -43.82 17.03 -54.46
N ASN A 27 -42.77 17.49 -53.76
CA ASN A 27 -41.58 18.05 -54.42
C ASN A 27 -40.27 17.53 -53.82
N GLN A 28 -40.20 16.23 -53.55
CA GLN A 28 -38.93 15.50 -53.43
C GLN A 28 -39.22 14.00 -53.51
N GLU A 29 -39.24 13.48 -54.72
CA GLU A 29 -38.79 12.12 -55.08
C GLU A 29 -38.93 11.97 -56.61
N ASP A 30 -37.99 11.21 -57.18
CA ASP A 30 -37.90 10.70 -58.56
C ASP A 30 -37.26 11.65 -59.61
N GLU A 31 -36.07 11.43 -60.21
CA GLU A 31 -35.27 10.21 -60.39
C GLU A 31 -33.80 10.56 -60.77
N ASN A 32 -32.86 9.90 -60.08
CA ASN A 32 -31.69 9.15 -60.59
C ASN A 32 -30.62 9.82 -61.49
N GLU A 33 -29.44 10.08 -60.90
CA GLU A 33 -28.16 9.46 -61.35
C GLU A 33 -26.94 9.66 -60.42
N ASP A 34 -26.98 10.49 -59.37
CA ASP A 34 -25.75 10.85 -58.62
C ASP A 34 -25.66 10.42 -57.12
N ASP A 35 -26.70 9.81 -56.55
CA ASP A 35 -26.79 9.57 -55.09
C ASP A 35 -26.25 8.23 -54.57
N GLU A 36 -25.77 7.32 -55.44
CA GLU A 36 -25.05 6.11 -54.97
C GLU A 36 -23.63 6.42 -54.44
N VAL A 37 -23.12 7.64 -54.65
CA VAL A 37 -21.74 8.00 -54.32
C VAL A 37 -21.59 8.62 -52.92
N GLU A 38 -22.62 9.24 -52.33
CA GLU A 38 -22.49 9.96 -51.04
C GLU A 38 -22.85 9.15 -49.78
N ILE A 39 -23.77 8.17 -49.87
CA ILE A 39 -24.01 7.22 -48.76
C ILE A 39 -22.76 6.33 -48.57
N SER A 40 -22.10 5.96 -49.67
CA SER A 40 -20.83 5.24 -49.64
C SER A 40 -19.71 6.05 -48.99
N LYS A 41 -19.60 7.37 -49.25
CA LYS A 41 -18.55 8.22 -48.66
C LYS A 41 -18.69 8.43 -47.16
N ASN A 42 -19.90 8.58 -46.64
CA ASN A 42 -20.12 8.76 -45.19
C ASN A 42 -19.94 7.45 -44.39
N ASP A 43 -20.37 6.32 -44.95
CA ASP A 43 -20.09 4.99 -44.36
C ASP A 43 -18.61 4.61 -44.49
N VAL A 44 -17.93 5.00 -45.57
CA VAL A 44 -16.48 4.86 -45.72
C VAL A 44 -15.74 5.77 -44.74
N GLN A 45 -16.17 7.01 -44.51
CA GLN A 45 -15.55 7.89 -43.51
C GLN A 45 -15.78 7.42 -42.06
N MET A 46 -16.96 6.89 -41.73
CA MET A 46 -17.23 6.27 -40.41
C MET A 46 -16.42 4.98 -40.22
N LYS A 47 -16.29 4.13 -41.25
CA LYS A 47 -15.46 2.92 -41.23
C LYS A 47 -13.98 3.26 -41.12
N GLU A 48 -13.49 4.22 -41.90
CA GLU A 48 -12.10 4.70 -41.81
C GLU A 48 -11.78 5.32 -40.45
N LYS A 49 -12.72 6.05 -39.83
CA LYS A 49 -12.51 6.63 -38.50
C LYS A 49 -12.50 5.56 -37.41
N LYS A 50 -13.35 4.54 -37.52
CA LYS A 50 -13.32 3.35 -36.64
C LYS A 50 -12.07 2.50 -36.86
N GLU A 51 -11.61 2.34 -38.10
CA GLU A 51 -10.35 1.66 -38.41
C GLU A 51 -9.14 2.44 -37.90
N LYS A 52 -9.10 3.77 -38.07
CA LYS A 52 -8.04 4.64 -37.53
C LYS A 52 -8.03 4.62 -36.00
N GLU A 53 -9.19 4.58 -35.35
CA GLU A 53 -9.29 4.41 -33.89
C GLU A 53 -8.89 3.00 -33.43
N SER A 54 -9.24 1.96 -34.18
CA SER A 54 -8.79 0.58 -33.91
C SER A 54 -7.28 0.48 -34.06
N GLN A 55 -6.71 0.97 -35.17
CA GLN A 55 -5.27 0.99 -35.43
C GLN A 55 -4.50 1.83 -34.41
N LEU A 56 -5.08 2.93 -33.90
CA LEU A 56 -4.49 3.73 -32.83
C LEU A 56 -4.56 3.03 -31.47
N ARG A 57 -5.65 2.30 -31.19
CA ARG A 57 -5.79 1.45 -29.99
C ARG A 57 -4.82 0.28 -30.06
N ASP A 58 -4.68 -0.37 -31.21
CA ASP A 58 -3.75 -1.48 -31.45
C ASP A 58 -2.30 -1.01 -31.41
N SER A 59 -1.99 0.19 -31.91
CA SER A 59 -0.68 0.85 -31.76
C SER A 59 -0.38 1.24 -30.32
N ARG A 60 -1.40 1.66 -29.54
CA ARG A 60 -1.24 1.93 -28.10
C ARG A 60 -1.07 0.64 -27.32
N LEU A 61 -1.84 -0.40 -27.62
CA LEU A 61 -1.76 -1.72 -27.00
C LEU A 61 -0.41 -2.34 -27.28
N SER A 62 0.06 -2.36 -28.53
CA SER A 62 1.41 -2.84 -28.89
C SER A 62 2.52 -2.01 -28.26
N ARG A 63 2.36 -0.69 -28.07
CA ARG A 63 3.32 0.14 -27.32
C ARG A 63 3.30 -0.16 -25.82
N ILE A 64 2.13 -0.38 -25.22
CA ILE A 64 2.00 -0.82 -23.82
C ILE A 64 2.58 -2.22 -23.64
N GLN A 65 2.39 -3.10 -24.63
CA GLN A 65 2.93 -4.45 -24.64
C GLN A 65 4.44 -4.43 -24.81
N GLN A 66 4.99 -3.61 -25.73
CA GLN A 66 6.44 -3.37 -25.83
C GLN A 66 7.02 -2.73 -24.57
N MET A 67 6.30 -1.84 -23.88
CA MET A 67 6.75 -1.28 -22.59
C MET A 67 6.72 -2.34 -21.47
N ASN A 68 5.75 -3.25 -21.48
CA ASN A 68 5.69 -4.38 -20.55
C ASN A 68 6.71 -5.47 -20.86
N ASP A 69 6.96 -5.75 -22.14
CA ASP A 69 7.96 -6.70 -22.60
C ASP A 69 9.37 -6.16 -22.29
N ASN A 70 9.62 -4.87 -22.51
CA ASN A 70 10.87 -4.23 -22.07
C ASN A 70 11.04 -4.20 -20.54
N LYS A 71 9.94 -4.17 -19.77
CA LYS A 71 9.96 -4.30 -18.30
C LYS A 71 10.21 -5.75 -17.86
N ALA A 72 9.77 -6.74 -18.62
CA ALA A 72 10.00 -8.17 -18.36
C ALA A 72 11.40 -8.66 -18.78
N VAL A 73 12.09 -7.91 -19.65
CA VAL A 73 13.36 -8.31 -20.29
C VAL A 73 14.61 -8.05 -19.44
N PHE A 74 14.52 -7.39 -18.28
CA PHE A 74 15.69 -7.17 -17.39
C PHE A 74 15.51 -7.58 -15.93
N GLU A 75 14.48 -8.38 -15.60
CA GLU A 75 14.49 -9.04 -14.29
C GLU A 75 15.43 -10.24 -14.37
N SER A 76 16.56 -10.14 -13.67
CA SER A 76 17.61 -11.16 -13.71
C SER A 76 17.04 -12.52 -13.28
N ASP A 77 17.46 -13.62 -13.91
CA ASP A 77 17.06 -14.97 -13.49
C ASP A 77 17.37 -15.23 -12.00
N ALA A 78 18.39 -14.55 -11.47
CA ALA A 78 18.72 -14.55 -10.06
C ALA A 78 17.63 -13.88 -9.20
N GLU A 79 17.06 -12.76 -9.64
CA GLU A 79 15.98 -12.04 -8.93
C GLU A 79 14.69 -12.85 -8.92
N LYS A 80 14.35 -13.49 -10.04
CA LYS A 80 13.19 -14.40 -10.13
C LYS A 80 13.33 -15.59 -9.19
N THR A 81 14.53 -16.17 -9.14
CA THR A 81 14.85 -17.29 -8.24
C THR A 81 14.72 -16.84 -6.79
N LEU A 82 15.23 -15.65 -6.44
CA LEU A 82 15.12 -15.09 -5.09
C LEU A 82 13.66 -14.88 -4.70
N LYS A 83 12.85 -14.24 -5.56
CA LYS A 83 11.42 -14.02 -5.31
C LYS A 83 10.67 -15.32 -5.08
N SER A 84 10.98 -16.35 -5.88
CA SER A 84 10.38 -17.68 -5.75
C SER A 84 10.75 -18.37 -4.43
N GLN A 85 12.00 -18.22 -3.97
CA GLN A 85 12.44 -18.75 -2.68
C GLN A 85 11.74 -18.05 -1.50
N ILE A 86 11.61 -16.72 -1.57
CA ILE A 86 10.89 -15.97 -0.53
C ILE A 86 9.42 -16.32 -0.51
N LEU A 87 8.77 -16.46 -1.68
CA LEU A 87 7.38 -16.93 -1.79
C LEU A 87 7.20 -18.30 -1.11
N LEU A 88 8.11 -19.25 -1.34
CA LEU A 88 8.04 -20.57 -0.71
C LEU A 88 8.14 -20.49 0.82
N LEU A 89 8.99 -19.61 1.35
CA LEU A 89 9.11 -19.39 2.79
C LEU A 89 7.86 -18.72 3.39
N CYS A 90 7.27 -17.76 2.67
CA CYS A 90 6.04 -17.08 3.08
C CYS A 90 4.86 -18.06 3.11
N THR A 91 4.69 -18.91 2.09
CA THR A 91 3.59 -19.90 2.08
C THR A 91 3.78 -21.01 3.12
N ALA A 92 5.02 -21.36 3.45
CA ALA A 92 5.32 -22.32 4.52
C ALA A 92 5.11 -21.74 5.94
N LEU A 93 5.05 -20.41 6.09
CA LEU A 93 4.89 -19.76 7.38
C LEU A 93 3.50 -20.00 7.99
N GLY A 94 2.46 -20.00 7.15
CA GLY A 94 1.09 -20.16 7.57
C GLY A 94 0.11 -19.51 6.61
N GLY A 95 -1.12 -19.33 7.07
CA GLY A 95 -2.14 -18.64 6.31
C GLY A 95 -3.42 -18.41 7.10
N LEU A 96 -4.29 -17.55 6.57
CA LEU A 96 -5.63 -17.34 7.09
C LEU A 96 -6.53 -18.52 6.67
N GLU A 97 -7.08 -19.20 7.66
CA GLU A 97 -8.05 -20.26 7.43
C GLU A 97 -9.39 -19.65 7.02
N ILE A 98 -9.92 -20.05 5.85
CA ILE A 98 -11.14 -19.48 5.26
C ILE A 98 -12.37 -19.75 6.14
N THR A 99 -12.40 -20.87 6.86
CA THR A 99 -13.54 -21.33 7.66
C THR A 99 -13.62 -20.63 9.02
N SER A 100 -12.51 -20.52 9.73
CA SER A 100 -12.45 -19.93 11.07
C SER A 100 -12.14 -18.43 11.05
N GLY A 101 -11.53 -17.94 9.96
CA GLY A 101 -10.95 -16.60 9.88
C GLY A 101 -9.73 -16.40 10.80
N GLU A 102 -9.22 -17.48 11.41
CA GLU A 102 -8.02 -17.44 12.23
C GLU A 102 -6.77 -17.70 11.39
N TYR A 103 -5.64 -17.19 11.88
CA TYR A 103 -4.35 -17.44 11.26
C TYR A 103 -3.79 -18.75 11.83
N GLN A 104 -3.49 -19.69 10.94
CA GLN A 104 -2.90 -20.96 11.28
C GLN A 104 -1.40 -20.93 10.96
N LEU A 105 -0.59 -21.19 11.99
CA LEU A 105 0.86 -21.31 11.84
C LEU A 105 1.22 -22.62 11.13
N GLY A 106 2.20 -22.57 10.25
CA GLY A 106 2.88 -23.75 9.70
C GLY A 106 3.70 -24.48 10.76
N SER A 107 4.00 -25.77 10.51
CA SER A 107 4.80 -26.62 11.41
C SER A 107 6.18 -26.02 11.71
N ASP A 108 6.81 -25.44 10.67
CA ASP A 108 8.18 -24.94 10.70
C ASP A 108 8.24 -23.40 10.65
N ALA A 109 7.19 -22.74 11.13
CA ALA A 109 7.06 -21.28 11.11
C ALA A 109 8.28 -20.55 11.70
N LEU A 110 8.83 -21.04 12.82
CA LEU A 110 10.00 -20.42 13.45
C LEU A 110 11.27 -20.50 12.57
N ALA A 111 11.46 -21.61 11.86
CA ALA A 111 12.59 -21.77 10.94
C ALA A 111 12.43 -20.83 9.74
N CYS A 112 11.22 -20.79 9.15
CA CYS A 112 10.89 -19.90 8.04
C CYS A 112 11.16 -18.42 8.38
N LEU A 113 10.72 -17.95 9.55
CA LEU A 113 10.97 -16.57 9.99
C LEU A 113 12.48 -16.28 10.16
N LYS A 114 13.24 -17.24 10.70
CA LYS A 114 14.70 -17.09 10.85
C LYS A 114 15.41 -17.04 9.51
N ASP A 115 14.97 -17.84 8.54
CA ASP A 115 15.54 -17.86 7.20
C ASP A 115 15.23 -16.57 6.45
N ILE A 116 14.00 -16.07 6.47
CA ILE A 116 13.66 -14.77 5.88
C ILE A 116 14.52 -13.66 6.50
N LYS A 117 14.70 -13.67 7.82
CA LYS A 117 15.56 -12.71 8.52
C LYS A 117 17.01 -12.80 8.04
N LYS A 118 17.50 -14.02 7.83
CA LYS A 118 18.84 -14.28 7.31
C LYS A 118 19.00 -13.75 5.88
N TRP A 119 18.00 -13.94 5.03
CA TRP A 119 17.96 -13.40 3.67
C TRP A 119 18.04 -11.88 3.64
N ILE A 120 17.25 -11.18 4.45
CA ILE A 120 17.31 -9.72 4.54
C ILE A 120 18.71 -9.25 4.96
N ARG A 121 19.33 -9.91 5.96
CA ARG A 121 20.66 -9.51 6.42
C ARG A 121 21.77 -9.81 5.40
N MET A 122 21.77 -11.00 4.81
CA MET A 122 22.86 -11.43 3.92
C MET A 122 22.74 -10.87 2.50
N VAL A 123 21.53 -10.53 2.05
CA VAL A 123 21.32 -10.00 0.70
C VAL A 123 21.12 -8.50 0.74
N ASP A 124 20.11 -8.02 1.48
CA ASP A 124 19.78 -6.60 1.46
C ASP A 124 20.81 -5.77 2.25
N ASP A 125 21.14 -6.15 3.50
CA ASP A 125 22.09 -5.37 4.31
C ASP A 125 23.53 -5.45 3.75
N GLU A 126 24.02 -6.64 3.34
CA GLU A 126 25.40 -6.80 2.82
C GLU A 126 25.60 -6.23 1.41
N LYS A 127 24.63 -6.36 0.51
CA LYS A 127 24.75 -5.84 -0.87
C LYS A 127 24.18 -4.43 -1.02
N HIS A 128 23.61 -3.86 0.04
CA HIS A 128 22.88 -2.59 0.01
C HIS A 128 21.77 -2.54 -1.03
N ASN A 129 21.09 -3.68 -1.22
CA ASN A 129 19.93 -3.84 -2.08
C ASN A 129 18.65 -3.94 -1.24
N TRP A 130 17.49 -3.90 -1.90
CA TRP A 130 16.19 -4.05 -1.24
C TRP A 130 15.31 -5.09 -1.95
N ASP A 131 15.94 -6.07 -2.60
CA ASP A 131 15.26 -7.08 -3.40
C ASP A 131 14.46 -8.03 -2.51
N VAL A 132 15.02 -8.45 -1.37
CA VAL A 132 14.33 -9.34 -0.43
C VAL A 132 13.17 -8.60 0.23
N ALA A 133 13.39 -7.38 0.71
CA ALA A 133 12.32 -6.55 1.28
C ALA A 133 11.17 -6.34 0.30
N SER A 134 11.47 -6.09 -0.98
CA SER A 134 10.47 -5.96 -2.04
C SER A 134 9.72 -7.27 -2.30
N ALA A 135 10.42 -8.41 -2.29
CA ALA A 135 9.79 -9.72 -2.41
C ALA A 135 8.89 -10.04 -1.20
N CYS A 136 9.28 -9.66 0.01
CA CYS A 136 8.44 -9.81 1.20
C CYS A 136 7.15 -8.99 1.10
N ASP A 137 7.23 -7.78 0.51
CA ASP A 137 6.06 -6.94 0.27
C ASP A 137 5.12 -7.54 -0.78
N ASP A 138 5.66 -8.07 -1.89
CA ASP A 138 4.88 -8.72 -2.95
C ASP A 138 4.07 -9.92 -2.44
N ASN A 139 4.57 -10.60 -1.41
CA ASN A 139 3.91 -11.73 -0.77
C ASN A 139 3.05 -11.34 0.45
N GLU A 140 2.85 -10.04 0.69
CA GLU A 140 2.09 -9.51 1.83
C GLU A 140 2.56 -10.01 3.21
N LEU A 141 3.81 -10.45 3.36
CA LEU A 141 4.33 -11.08 4.58
C LEU A 141 4.01 -10.27 5.85
N PHE A 142 4.17 -8.95 5.77
CA PHE A 142 3.95 -8.07 6.92
C PHE A 142 2.47 -8.01 7.34
N VAL A 143 1.57 -7.80 6.38
CA VAL A 143 0.14 -7.56 6.64
C VAL A 143 -0.62 -8.88 6.79
N GLY A 144 -0.33 -9.85 5.94
CA GLY A 144 -0.98 -11.16 5.89
C GLY A 144 -0.53 -12.11 6.99
N ASP A 145 0.75 -12.08 7.37
CA ASP A 145 1.31 -13.04 8.34
C ASP A 145 1.73 -12.38 9.65
N LEU A 146 2.70 -11.46 9.62
CA LEU A 146 3.36 -10.96 10.84
C LEU A 146 2.37 -10.24 11.78
N VAL A 147 1.47 -9.43 11.24
CA VAL A 147 0.44 -8.72 12.03
C VAL A 147 -0.55 -9.70 12.68
N PRO A 148 -1.19 -10.64 11.95
CA PRO A 148 -2.03 -11.67 12.57
C PRO A 148 -1.31 -12.54 13.59
N ILE A 149 -0.06 -12.94 13.33
CA ILE A 149 0.76 -13.71 14.26
C ILE A 149 0.87 -12.97 15.61
N LEU A 150 1.24 -11.69 15.61
CA LEU A 150 1.35 -10.94 16.86
C LEU A 150 0.01 -10.71 17.57
N ILE A 151 -1.10 -10.62 16.83
CA ILE A 151 -2.43 -10.39 17.43
C ILE A 151 -3.01 -11.67 18.04
N GLN A 152 -2.82 -12.83 17.41
CA GLN A 152 -3.50 -14.06 17.77
C GLN A 152 -2.71 -14.94 18.75
N LEU A 153 -1.38 -15.06 18.57
CA LEU A 153 -0.55 -15.94 19.39
C LEU A 153 -0.66 -15.67 20.90
N PRO A 154 -0.70 -14.42 21.40
CA PRO A 154 -0.84 -14.16 22.83
C PRO A 154 -2.04 -14.84 23.48
N LYS A 155 -3.11 -15.11 22.72
CA LYS A 155 -4.31 -15.79 23.22
C LYS A 155 -4.18 -17.31 23.26
N LYS A 156 -3.25 -17.87 22.47
CA LYS A 156 -3.00 -19.31 22.33
C LYS A 156 -1.84 -19.79 23.22
N ILE A 157 -1.21 -18.89 23.97
CA ILE A 157 -0.11 -19.21 24.90
C ILE A 157 -0.67 -19.94 26.13
N ASN A 158 -0.16 -21.14 26.34
CA ASN A 158 -0.33 -22.00 27.50
C ASN A 158 1.05 -22.27 28.12
N ASP A 159 1.10 -22.80 29.34
CA ASP A 159 2.38 -23.04 30.04
C ASP A 159 3.33 -23.99 29.30
N THR A 160 2.79 -24.91 28.49
CA THR A 160 3.57 -25.89 27.73
C THR A 160 4.19 -25.35 26.44
N ASN A 161 3.59 -24.35 25.81
CA ASN A 161 4.01 -23.82 24.50
C ASN A 161 4.59 -22.39 24.57
N LYS A 162 4.64 -21.81 25.77
CA LYS A 162 5.02 -20.43 26.04
C LYS A 162 6.33 -20.04 25.38
N ASP A 163 7.38 -20.84 25.53
CA ASP A 163 8.71 -20.51 25.01
C ASP A 163 8.75 -20.55 23.48
N SER A 164 8.11 -21.54 22.86
CA SER A 164 8.04 -21.67 21.41
C SER A 164 7.31 -20.48 20.78
N TYR A 165 6.11 -20.17 21.28
CA TYR A 165 5.32 -19.05 20.76
C TYR A 165 5.95 -17.69 21.05
N THR A 166 6.58 -17.51 22.21
CA THR A 166 7.34 -16.29 22.51
C THR A 166 8.50 -16.12 21.53
N ASN A 167 9.23 -17.18 21.19
CA ASN A 167 10.31 -17.12 20.21
C ASN A 167 9.80 -16.79 18.79
N ILE A 168 8.65 -17.34 18.38
CA ILE A 168 8.00 -17.00 17.10
C ILE A 168 7.64 -15.52 17.09
N MET A 169 6.95 -15.03 18.14
CA MET A 169 6.56 -13.62 18.25
C MET A 169 7.77 -12.68 18.25
N LEU A 170 8.85 -13.02 18.95
CA LEU A 170 10.08 -12.24 18.96
C LEU A 170 10.72 -12.19 17.57
N THR A 171 10.79 -13.33 16.86
CA THR A 171 11.36 -13.38 15.51
C THR A 171 10.49 -12.61 14.51
N ALA A 172 9.16 -12.68 14.64
CA ALA A 172 8.22 -11.89 13.87
C ALA A 172 8.42 -10.39 14.12
N LEU A 173 8.57 -9.97 15.38
CA LEU A 173 8.86 -8.58 15.73
C LEU A 173 10.21 -8.11 15.18
N GLU A 174 11.26 -8.95 15.21
CA GLU A 174 12.55 -8.65 14.59
C GLU A 174 12.41 -8.37 13.09
N LEU A 175 11.64 -9.20 12.37
CA LEU A 175 11.36 -9.00 10.95
C LEU A 175 10.56 -7.72 10.70
N MET A 176 9.53 -7.45 11.51
CA MET A 176 8.75 -6.22 11.40
C MET A 176 9.63 -4.98 11.58
N VAL A 177 10.60 -5.01 12.50
CA VAL A 177 11.56 -3.93 12.70
C VAL A 177 12.49 -3.76 11.49
N LEU A 178 12.93 -4.85 10.86
CA LEU A 178 13.75 -4.78 9.64
C LEU A 178 12.99 -4.14 8.48
N LEU A 179 11.74 -4.56 8.24
CA LEU A 179 10.91 -4.07 7.13
C LEU A 179 10.43 -2.61 7.34
N THR A 180 10.31 -2.16 8.60
CA THR A 180 9.89 -0.79 8.94
C THR A 180 11.05 0.18 9.15
N ARG A 181 12.30 -0.24 8.90
CA ARG A 181 13.47 0.64 9.04
C ARG A 181 13.34 1.85 8.11
N PRO A 182 13.68 3.08 8.56
CA PRO A 182 13.67 4.24 7.68
C PRO A 182 14.61 4.02 6.49
N LEU A 183 14.04 4.07 5.28
CA LEU A 183 14.78 3.94 4.04
C LEU A 183 15.43 5.29 3.70
N MET A 184 16.75 5.24 3.43
CA MET A 184 17.55 6.38 2.98
C MET A 184 18.08 6.07 1.58
N LEU A 185 17.86 7.00 0.66
CA LEU A 185 18.31 6.91 -0.72
C LEU A 185 19.29 8.04 -1.00
N ASP A 186 20.53 7.70 -1.33
CA ASP A 186 21.51 8.64 -1.87
C ASP A 186 21.30 8.72 -3.38
N VAL A 187 20.57 9.75 -3.83
CA VAL A 187 20.14 9.91 -5.23
C VAL A 187 21.32 10.00 -6.20
N GLU A 188 22.49 10.45 -5.72
CA GLU A 188 23.68 10.62 -6.56
C GLU A 188 24.40 9.29 -6.85
N LYS A 189 24.24 8.29 -5.97
CA LYS A 189 24.92 6.99 -6.07
C LYS A 189 23.98 5.82 -6.36
N ALA A 190 22.66 6.06 -6.34
CA ALA A 190 21.68 5.01 -6.47
C ALA A 190 21.47 4.59 -7.93
N ASP A 191 21.44 3.28 -8.15
CA ASP A 191 21.02 2.69 -9.41
C ASP A 191 19.52 2.89 -9.66
N ILE A 192 19.09 2.87 -10.93
CA ILE A 192 17.70 3.03 -11.36
C ILE A 192 16.81 2.00 -10.66
N HIS A 193 17.24 0.74 -10.64
CA HIS A 193 16.53 -0.35 -9.94
C HIS A 193 16.28 -0.02 -8.47
N ARG A 194 17.31 0.51 -7.78
CA ARG A 194 17.20 0.89 -6.37
C ARG A 194 16.25 2.07 -6.15
N ILE A 195 16.22 3.03 -7.06
CA ILE A 195 15.28 4.17 -7.00
C ILE A 195 13.83 3.66 -7.14
N GLU A 196 13.57 2.71 -8.03
CA GLU A 196 12.25 2.09 -8.19
C GLU A 196 11.83 1.32 -6.93
N LEU A 197 12.73 0.49 -6.39
CA LEU A 197 12.51 -0.23 -5.13
C LEU A 197 12.25 0.72 -3.96
N TYR A 198 12.97 1.85 -3.87
CA TYR A 198 12.74 2.86 -2.84
C TYR A 198 11.30 3.38 -2.89
N ALA A 199 10.83 3.78 -4.07
CA ALA A 199 9.49 4.34 -4.24
C ALA A 199 8.41 3.30 -3.90
N LYS A 200 8.63 2.03 -4.28
CA LYS A 200 7.75 0.91 -3.94
C LYS A 200 7.72 0.68 -2.43
N LEU A 201 8.87 0.50 -1.79
CA LEU A 201 8.95 0.18 -0.36
C LEU A 201 8.50 1.33 0.53
N LYS A 202 8.67 2.59 0.12
CA LYS A 202 8.07 3.72 0.85
C LYS A 202 6.54 3.63 0.87
N LYS A 203 5.90 3.23 -0.23
CA LYS A 203 4.45 2.97 -0.26
C LYS A 203 4.10 1.78 0.64
N ALA A 204 4.86 0.69 0.57
CA ALA A 204 4.69 -0.47 1.42
C ALA A 204 4.75 -0.12 2.92
N GLN A 205 5.72 0.68 3.34
CA GLN A 205 5.84 1.13 4.74
C GLN A 205 4.60 1.89 5.22
N VAL A 206 3.98 2.69 4.35
CA VAL A 206 2.71 3.36 4.65
C VAL A 206 1.58 2.35 4.85
N VAL A 207 1.51 1.31 4.00
CA VAL A 207 0.57 0.19 4.17
C VAL A 207 0.82 -0.52 5.49
N TYR A 208 2.07 -0.77 5.86
CA TYR A 208 2.45 -1.43 7.12
C TYR A 208 2.02 -0.61 8.33
N LYS A 209 2.25 0.71 8.31
CA LYS A 209 1.79 1.63 9.37
C LYS A 209 0.27 1.59 9.51
N ASN A 210 -0.46 1.70 8.39
CA ASN A 210 -1.90 1.59 8.37
C ASN A 210 -2.39 0.25 8.94
N ALA A 211 -1.79 -0.87 8.51
CA ALA A 211 -2.13 -2.20 8.97
C ALA A 211 -1.92 -2.35 10.49
N VAL A 212 -0.84 -1.84 11.06
CA VAL A 212 -0.58 -1.95 12.50
C VAL A 212 -1.51 -1.05 13.32
N LEU A 213 -1.85 0.14 12.82
CA LEU A 213 -2.73 1.08 13.52
C LEU A 213 -4.20 0.63 13.49
N ASN A 214 -4.70 0.26 12.31
CA ASN A 214 -6.12 0.04 12.07
C ASN A 214 -6.54 -1.42 12.26
N THR A 215 -5.68 -2.39 11.96
CA THR A 215 -6.01 -3.81 12.17
C THR A 215 -6.26 -4.06 13.64
N SER A 216 -7.47 -4.52 13.97
CA SER A 216 -7.87 -4.80 15.35
C SER A 216 -7.68 -3.62 16.32
N LYS A 217 -7.74 -2.36 15.85
CA LYS A 217 -7.54 -1.15 16.68
C LYS A 217 -6.18 -1.13 17.42
N GLY A 218 -5.12 -1.61 16.76
CA GLY A 218 -3.75 -1.58 17.29
C GLY A 218 -3.41 -2.66 18.32
N ARG A 219 -4.15 -3.78 18.36
CA ARG A 219 -3.84 -4.91 19.27
C ARG A 219 -2.40 -5.42 19.12
N CYS A 220 -1.80 -5.26 17.94
CA CYS A 220 -0.39 -5.58 17.70
C CYS A 220 0.53 -4.90 18.74
N PHE A 221 0.32 -3.61 19.02
CA PHE A 221 1.11 -2.89 20.04
C PHE A 221 0.90 -3.46 21.45
N LYS A 222 -0.33 -3.84 21.80
CA LYS A 222 -0.62 -4.46 23.09
C LYS A 222 0.16 -5.77 23.25
N SER A 223 0.22 -6.58 22.20
CA SER A 223 1.00 -7.82 22.20
C SER A 223 2.50 -7.56 22.40
N ILE A 224 3.06 -6.54 21.74
CA ILE A 224 4.47 -6.16 21.88
C ILE A 224 4.78 -5.67 23.29
N VAL A 225 3.92 -4.82 23.87
CA VAL A 225 4.06 -4.40 25.27
C VAL A 225 3.98 -5.61 26.20
N SER A 226 3.06 -6.56 25.93
CA SER A 226 2.94 -7.79 26.72
C SER A 226 4.20 -8.66 26.71
N LEU A 227 4.98 -8.67 25.62
CA LEU A 227 6.28 -9.37 25.58
C LEU A 227 7.32 -8.71 26.48
N ALA A 228 7.27 -7.39 26.63
CA ALA A 228 8.22 -6.63 27.42
C ALA A 228 7.87 -6.57 28.92
N LEU A 229 6.59 -6.77 29.29
CA LEU A 229 6.14 -6.67 30.68
C LEU A 229 6.86 -7.63 31.66
N PRO A 230 7.06 -8.93 31.36
CA PRO A 230 7.79 -9.83 32.25
C PRO A 230 9.21 -9.36 32.54
N ILE A 231 9.87 -8.74 31.55
CA ILE A 231 11.23 -8.20 31.67
C ILE A 231 11.24 -6.96 32.58
N LEU A 232 10.25 -6.08 32.41
CA LEU A 232 10.12 -4.88 33.25
C LEU A 232 9.80 -5.22 34.71
N ALA A 233 9.09 -6.32 34.95
CA ALA A 233 8.76 -6.79 36.29
C ALA A 233 9.97 -7.36 37.05
N MET A 234 10.99 -7.85 36.34
CA MET A 234 12.23 -8.33 36.96
C MET A 234 13.06 -7.16 37.50
N PRO A 235 13.75 -7.32 38.64
CA PRO A 235 14.67 -6.30 39.14
C PRO A 235 15.90 -6.19 38.23
N ARG A 236 16.54 -5.02 38.21
CA ARG A 236 17.69 -4.69 37.35
C ARG A 236 18.78 -5.78 37.34
N ASP A 237 19.13 -6.32 38.50
CA ASP A 237 20.24 -7.27 38.66
C ASP A 237 19.95 -8.66 38.06
N GLN A 238 18.67 -9.00 37.87
CA GLN A 238 18.24 -10.27 37.30
C GLN A 238 18.00 -10.20 35.78
N ARG A 239 18.03 -9.01 35.19
CA ARG A 239 17.79 -8.83 33.75
C ARG A 239 19.03 -9.26 32.97
N SER A 240 18.85 -10.16 32.01
CA SER A 240 19.92 -10.57 31.11
C SER A 240 20.16 -9.54 30.00
N ARG A 241 21.33 -9.61 29.33
CA ARG A 241 21.58 -8.79 28.13
C ARG A 241 20.55 -9.04 27.03
N ARG A 242 20.06 -10.28 26.90
CA ARG A 242 19.02 -10.65 25.93
C ARG A 242 17.72 -9.88 26.21
N ASP A 243 17.36 -9.72 27.47
CA ASP A 243 16.14 -9.02 27.86
C ASP A 243 16.22 -7.52 27.53
N LEU A 244 17.37 -6.90 27.72
CA LEU A 244 17.61 -5.51 27.32
C LEU A 244 17.53 -5.32 25.80
N ILE A 245 18.01 -6.30 25.02
CA ILE A 245 17.88 -6.29 23.56
C ILE A 245 16.41 -6.38 23.15
N ILE A 246 15.60 -7.21 23.83
CA ILE A 246 14.16 -7.31 23.57
C ILE A 246 13.45 -5.98 23.89
N LEU A 247 13.75 -5.34 25.02
CA LEU A 247 13.20 -4.01 25.33
C LEU A 247 13.57 -2.98 24.25
N ASN A 248 14.83 -2.98 23.82
CA ASN A 248 15.29 -2.09 22.75
C ASN A 248 14.60 -2.39 21.42
N LEU A 249 14.35 -3.66 21.11
CA LEU A 249 13.64 -4.10 19.92
C LEU A 249 12.19 -3.54 19.91
N CYS A 250 11.47 -3.67 21.03
CA CYS A 250 10.11 -3.12 21.16
C CYS A 250 10.10 -1.60 20.96
N LEU A 251 11.02 -0.87 21.59
CA LEU A 251 11.13 0.59 21.44
C LEU A 251 11.50 1.00 20.01
N THR A 252 12.40 0.24 19.37
CA THR A 252 12.81 0.49 17.98
C THR A 252 11.63 0.32 17.03
N PHE A 253 10.77 -0.69 17.25
CA PHE A 253 9.56 -0.85 16.47
C PHE A 253 8.63 0.36 16.62
N PHE A 254 8.35 0.81 17.84
CA PHE A 254 7.49 1.99 18.05
C PHE A 254 8.09 3.24 17.39
N LYS A 255 9.40 3.45 17.52
CA LYS A 255 10.12 4.53 16.85
C LYS A 255 9.98 4.47 15.33
N ASN A 256 10.16 3.28 14.73
CA ASN A 256 10.02 3.08 13.30
C ASN A 256 8.62 3.46 12.81
N ILE A 257 7.56 3.01 13.49
CA ILE A 257 6.18 3.33 13.09
C ILE A 257 5.88 4.83 13.18
N ILE A 258 6.41 5.53 14.19
CA ILE A 258 6.27 6.99 14.29
C ILE A 258 6.92 7.66 13.07
N ARG A 259 8.13 7.22 12.69
CA ARG A 259 8.94 7.79 11.60
C ARG A 259 8.42 7.51 10.18
N ILE A 260 7.48 6.58 10.01
CA ILE A 260 6.91 6.30 8.69
C ILE A 260 6.01 7.47 8.29
N GLU A 261 6.45 8.19 7.26
CA GLU A 261 5.73 9.30 6.65
C GLU A 261 5.50 9.00 5.15
N PRO A 262 4.34 9.40 4.60
CA PRO A 262 4.10 9.29 3.18
C PRO A 262 5.13 10.15 2.43
N ALA A 263 5.69 9.62 1.34
CA ALA A 263 6.66 10.37 0.56
C ALA A 263 5.99 11.58 -0.11
N ASP A 264 6.32 12.79 0.34
CA ASP A 264 5.96 14.03 -0.34
C ASP A 264 6.88 14.23 -1.55
N PHE A 265 6.47 13.76 -2.72
CA PHE A 265 7.14 14.14 -3.96
C PHE A 265 6.72 15.56 -4.33
N SER A 266 7.49 16.56 -3.90
CA SER A 266 7.50 17.86 -4.60
C SER A 266 8.46 17.75 -5.79
N VAL A 267 7.93 17.41 -6.96
CA VAL A 267 8.70 17.58 -8.20
C VAL A 267 8.79 19.09 -8.46
N SER A 268 9.91 19.71 -8.10
CA SER A 268 10.28 21.01 -8.67
C SER A 268 10.67 20.76 -10.12
N SER A 269 9.69 20.87 -11.02
CA SER A 269 10.00 20.92 -12.44
C SER A 269 10.62 22.29 -12.73
N ASN A 270 11.94 22.33 -12.76
CA ASN A 270 12.65 23.41 -13.44
C ASN A 270 12.35 23.30 -14.95
N LYS A 271 11.20 23.85 -15.38
CA LYS A 271 10.94 24.53 -16.65
C LYS A 271 9.42 24.62 -16.90
N THR A 272 8.91 25.85 -16.75
CA THR A 272 7.91 26.46 -17.62
C THR A 272 6.71 25.61 -18.02
N THR A 273 5.75 25.42 -17.11
CA THR A 273 4.32 25.49 -17.48
C THR A 273 3.46 25.72 -16.24
N THR A 274 2.66 26.78 -16.27
CA THR A 274 1.60 27.11 -15.31
C THR A 274 0.44 26.11 -15.41
N LYS A 275 0.71 24.85 -15.11
CA LYS A 275 -0.30 23.90 -14.64
C LYS A 275 0.17 23.46 -13.27
N ILE A 276 -0.49 23.98 -12.23
CA ILE A 276 -0.44 23.41 -10.89
C ILE A 276 -1.05 22.01 -11.05
N GLN A 277 -0.22 21.04 -11.37
CA GLN A 277 -0.56 19.63 -11.28
C GLN A 277 -0.74 19.40 -9.78
N ARG A 278 -2.00 19.30 -9.34
CA ARG A 278 -2.32 18.91 -7.97
C ARG A 278 -1.51 17.66 -7.68
N VAL A 279 -0.60 17.75 -6.72
CA VAL A 279 0.22 16.63 -6.28
C VAL A 279 -0.76 15.58 -5.79
N ASN A 280 -1.04 14.57 -6.59
CA ASN A 280 -1.77 13.40 -6.13
C ASN A 280 -0.92 12.85 -4.99
N SER A 281 -1.44 12.95 -3.77
CA SER A 281 -0.82 12.40 -2.58
C SER A 281 -0.33 10.98 -2.89
N ASN A 282 0.96 10.71 -2.67
CA ASN A 282 1.59 9.41 -2.95
C ASN A 282 1.14 8.31 -1.96
N LEU A 283 -0.11 8.38 -1.51
CA LEU A 283 -0.71 7.40 -0.63
C LEU A 283 -1.10 6.16 -1.45
N PRO A 284 -0.88 4.96 -0.89
CA PRO A 284 -1.40 3.73 -1.46
C PRO A 284 -2.93 3.76 -1.59
N THR A 285 -3.46 2.97 -2.52
CA THR A 285 -4.91 2.87 -2.76
C THR A 285 -5.63 2.40 -1.49
N GLY A 286 -6.72 3.09 -1.12
CA GLY A 286 -7.56 2.71 0.02
C GLY A 286 -7.05 3.18 1.38
N ILE A 287 -5.97 3.98 1.45
CA ILE A 287 -5.48 4.57 2.70
C ILE A 287 -5.66 6.09 2.65
N SER A 288 -6.32 6.64 3.67
CA SER A 288 -6.50 8.08 3.82
C SER A 288 -5.35 8.72 4.60
N ARG A 289 -5.19 10.05 4.54
CA ARG A 289 -4.15 10.74 5.34
C ARG A 289 -4.49 10.70 6.83
N GLU A 290 -5.77 10.62 7.16
CA GLU A 290 -6.33 10.55 8.50
C GLU A 290 -5.97 9.22 9.19
N ASP A 291 -5.95 8.12 8.43
CA ASP A 291 -5.58 6.78 8.91
C ASP A 291 -4.13 6.69 9.40
N ILE A 292 -3.24 7.49 8.80
CA ILE A 292 -1.79 7.49 9.06
C ILE A 292 -1.39 8.65 9.99
N SER A 293 -2.33 9.55 10.30
CA SER A 293 -2.09 10.77 11.06
C SER A 293 -1.48 10.52 12.45
N TYR A 294 -0.76 11.51 12.95
CA TYR A 294 -0.22 11.48 14.31
C TYR A 294 -1.33 11.39 15.37
N ASP A 295 -2.52 11.93 15.11
CA ASP A 295 -3.67 11.87 16.04
C ASP A 295 -4.19 10.44 16.20
N THR A 296 -4.38 9.72 15.08
CA THR A 296 -4.76 8.30 15.09
C THR A 296 -3.69 7.47 15.80
N LEU A 297 -2.41 7.73 15.50
CA LEU A 297 -1.28 7.07 16.14
C LEU A 297 -1.30 7.30 17.66
N PHE A 298 -1.47 8.54 18.11
CA PHE A 298 -1.51 8.90 19.53
C PHE A 298 -2.68 8.21 20.25
N HIS A 299 -3.87 8.22 19.65
CA HIS A 299 -5.04 7.53 20.19
C HIS A 299 -4.79 6.02 20.36
N VAL A 300 -4.24 5.37 19.33
CA VAL A 300 -3.92 3.94 19.35
C VAL A 300 -2.83 3.63 20.39
N TYR A 301 -1.81 4.46 20.50
CA TYR A 301 -0.72 4.30 21.47
C TYR A 301 -1.20 4.45 22.91
N GLN A 302 -2.08 5.42 23.17
CA GLN A 302 -2.69 5.63 24.48
C GLN A 302 -3.58 4.43 24.86
N LYS A 303 -4.42 3.98 23.93
CA LYS A 303 -5.34 2.85 24.14
C LYS A 303 -4.60 1.54 24.46
N ASN A 304 -3.50 1.28 23.75
CA ASN A 304 -2.69 0.07 23.92
C ASN A 304 -1.54 0.22 24.93
N LYS A 305 -1.55 1.28 25.75
CA LYS A 305 -0.59 1.54 26.85
C LYS A 305 0.87 1.68 26.41
N VAL A 306 1.12 1.98 25.14
CA VAL A 306 2.47 2.22 24.60
C VAL A 306 3.09 3.47 25.22
N LEU A 307 2.32 4.55 25.38
CA LEU A 307 2.83 5.79 25.99
C LEU A 307 3.26 5.59 27.44
N VAL A 308 2.48 4.85 28.23
CA VAL A 308 2.80 4.50 29.62
C VAL A 308 4.06 3.64 29.69
N PHE A 309 4.20 2.67 28.77
CA PHE A 309 5.39 1.85 28.64
C PHE A 309 6.65 2.69 28.35
N ILE A 310 6.59 3.56 27.34
CA ILE A 310 7.71 4.45 26.99
C ILE A 310 8.05 5.38 28.16
N GLN A 311 7.05 5.97 28.82
CA GLN A 311 7.24 6.83 29.98
C GLN A 311 7.90 6.10 31.16
N THR A 312 7.51 4.84 31.40
CA THR A 312 8.08 4.01 32.48
C THR A 312 9.56 3.74 32.21
N ILE A 313 9.92 3.38 30.97
CA ILE A 313 11.32 3.16 30.60
C ILE A 313 12.09 4.48 30.69
N ALA A 314 11.57 5.57 30.13
CA ALA A 314 12.21 6.88 30.13
C ALA A 314 12.52 7.37 31.54
N ALA A 315 11.56 7.27 32.46
CA ALA A 315 11.75 7.62 33.86
C ALA A 315 12.75 6.69 34.58
N GLY A 316 12.83 5.43 34.14
CA GLY A 316 13.76 4.44 34.67
C GLY A 316 15.20 4.56 34.12
N ILE A 317 15.45 5.28 33.03
CA ILE A 317 16.78 5.38 32.40
C ILE A 317 17.90 5.72 33.40
N PRO A 318 17.76 6.69 34.33
CA PRO A 318 18.86 7.04 35.23
C PRO A 318 19.20 5.99 36.30
N LYS A 319 18.29 5.05 36.60
CA LYS A 319 18.40 4.15 37.77
C LYS A 319 18.28 2.66 37.42
N GLU A 320 17.36 2.31 36.53
CA GLU A 320 16.94 0.94 36.23
C GLU A 320 17.54 0.39 34.93
N PHE A 321 17.90 1.28 33.99
CA PHE A 321 18.27 0.90 32.63
C PHE A 321 19.62 1.50 32.22
N ASP A 322 20.28 0.87 31.24
CA ASP A 322 21.51 1.42 30.67
C ASP A 322 21.18 2.47 29.59
N VAL A 323 21.66 3.69 29.79
CA VAL A 323 21.52 4.83 28.87
C VAL A 323 22.07 4.48 27.48
N ARG A 324 23.13 3.66 27.38
CA ARG A 324 23.75 3.34 26.09
C ARG A 324 22.90 2.43 25.23
N LEU A 325 22.13 1.53 25.86
CA LEU A 325 21.31 0.54 25.16
C LEU A 325 19.89 1.06 24.88
N LEU A 326 19.27 1.69 25.88
CA LEU A 326 17.87 2.11 25.79
C LEU A 326 17.73 3.62 25.63
N GLY A 327 18.67 4.40 26.18
CA GLY A 327 18.64 5.86 26.10
C GLY A 327 18.70 6.37 24.68
N ALA A 328 19.57 5.82 23.82
CA ALA A 328 19.62 6.21 22.42
C ALA A 328 18.23 6.06 21.76
N THR A 329 17.58 4.91 21.87
CA THR A 329 16.30 4.65 21.21
C THR A 329 15.13 5.48 21.75
N VAL A 330 15.13 5.82 23.04
CA VAL A 330 14.10 6.68 23.66
C VAL A 330 14.33 8.16 23.37
N ILE A 331 15.59 8.60 23.35
CA ILE A 331 15.96 10.02 23.21
C ILE A 331 16.03 10.45 21.74
N THR A 332 16.32 9.53 20.81
CA THR A 332 16.43 9.86 19.38
C THR A 332 15.13 10.50 18.92
N THR A 333 15.18 11.78 18.61
CA THR A 333 14.03 12.53 18.14
C THR A 333 13.64 12.05 16.74
N PRO A 334 12.42 12.33 16.26
CA PRO A 334 12.04 12.04 14.87
C PRO A 334 13.02 12.62 13.84
N HIS A 335 13.77 13.67 14.19
CA HIS A 335 14.65 14.43 13.29
C HIS A 335 16.11 13.96 13.21
N ASP A 336 16.57 13.05 14.07
CA ASP A 336 17.97 12.62 14.04
C ASP A 336 18.19 11.61 12.91
N THR A 337 18.62 12.13 11.76
CA THR A 337 19.02 11.40 10.55
C THR A 337 20.50 11.00 10.55
N ASN A 338 21.28 11.36 11.57
CA ASN A 338 22.73 11.19 11.57
C ASN A 338 23.22 10.43 12.79
N THR A 339 23.13 9.11 12.78
CA THR A 339 24.13 8.21 13.41
C THR A 339 23.81 6.77 13.00
N ASN A 340 24.40 6.35 11.90
CA ASN A 340 25.20 5.12 11.80
C ASN A 340 26.02 5.18 10.52
#